data_AF-A0A846LH65-F1
#
_entry.id   AF-A0A846LH65-F1
#
_cell.length_a   1.000
_cell.length_b   1.000
_cell.length_c   1.000
_cell.angle_alpha   90.00
_cell.angle_beta   90.00
_cell.angle_gamma   90.00
#
_symmetry.space_group_name_H-M   'P 1'
#
loop_
_entity.id
_entity.type
_entity.pdbx_description
1 polymer ?
#
loop_
_entity_poly.entity_id
_entity_poly.type
_entity_poly.pdbx_seq_one_letter_code
_entity_poly.pdbx_strand_id
1 'polypeptide(L)'
;MSSALLSRPQPRLTRPSWLSPRVARTEVLAGIVVALALIPEAISFSILAGVDPRVGLFSSFVMAVVIAFTGGRPAMITAATGAIALVVAPLALQYGV
;
A
#
# COMPACT_ATOMS: atom_id res chain seq x y z
N MET A 1 1.29 25.00 -47.54
CA MET A 1 0.92 23.57 -47.63
C MET A 1 2.19 22.73 -47.45
N SER A 2 2.57 22.37 -46.22
CA SER A 2 3.48 21.21 -46.02
C SER A 2 3.52 20.76 -44.56
N SER A 3 3.06 19.52 -44.36
CA SER A 3 3.41 18.55 -43.32
C SER A 3 3.44 19.01 -41.85
N ALA A 4 2.27 19.02 -41.22
CA ALA A 4 2.16 18.70 -39.80
C ALA A 4 2.63 17.25 -39.59
N LEU A 5 3.86 17.10 -39.09
CA LEU A 5 4.43 15.81 -38.71
C LEU A 5 3.65 15.25 -37.50
N LEU A 6 2.74 14.33 -37.78
CA LEU A 6 2.06 13.48 -36.80
C LEU A 6 3.11 12.69 -36.00
N SER A 7 3.43 13.17 -34.81
CA SER A 7 4.18 12.43 -33.79
C SER A 7 3.33 11.27 -33.28
N ARG A 8 3.39 10.14 -34.00
CA ARG A 8 2.77 8.89 -33.58
C ARG A 8 3.32 8.48 -32.21
N PRO A 9 2.47 8.26 -31.19
CA PRO A 9 2.93 7.71 -29.92
C PRO A 9 3.45 6.30 -30.19
N GLN A 10 4.76 6.10 -30.11
CA GLN A 10 5.33 4.76 -30.14
C GLN A 10 4.94 4.05 -28.84
N PRO A 11 4.21 2.92 -28.88
CA PRO A 11 3.92 2.16 -27.69
C PRO A 11 5.23 1.54 -27.22
N ARG A 12 5.80 2.04 -26.11
CA ARG A 12 6.94 1.40 -25.46
C ARG A 12 6.45 0.09 -24.85
N LEU A 13 6.47 -0.99 -25.62
CA LEU A 13 6.47 -2.35 -25.09
C LEU A 13 7.85 -2.62 -24.48
N THR A 14 8.14 -1.98 -23.35
CA THR A 14 9.28 -2.33 -22.51
C THR A 14 8.94 -3.57 -21.71
N ARG A 15 9.86 -4.54 -21.67
CA ARG A 15 9.79 -5.69 -20.76
C ARG A 15 9.49 -5.19 -19.34
N PRO A 16 8.74 -5.96 -18.53
CA PRO A 16 8.46 -5.55 -17.17
C PRO A 16 9.75 -5.31 -16.38
N SER A 17 9.94 -4.09 -15.89
CA SER A 17 11.17 -3.66 -15.20
C SER A 17 11.45 -4.49 -13.93
N TRP A 18 10.39 -5.01 -13.30
CA TRP A 18 10.45 -5.86 -12.11
C TRP A 18 11.08 -7.24 -12.34
N LEU A 19 11.22 -7.70 -13.58
CA LEU A 19 11.88 -8.97 -13.91
C LEU A 19 13.41 -8.88 -13.89
N SER A 20 13.98 -7.69 -13.82
CA SER A 20 15.44 -7.56 -13.71
C SER A 20 15.90 -7.95 -12.30
N PRO A 21 16.97 -8.76 -12.14
CA PRO A 21 17.45 -9.19 -10.83
C PRO A 21 17.79 -8.04 -9.87
N ARG A 22 18.26 -6.92 -10.42
CA ARG A 22 18.57 -5.70 -9.65
C ARG A 22 17.29 -5.09 -9.06
N VAL A 23 16.22 -4.96 -9.87
CA VAL A 23 14.95 -4.40 -9.41
C VAL A 23 14.28 -5.36 -8.43
N ALA A 24 14.26 -6.67 -8.72
CA ALA A 24 13.70 -7.66 -7.79
C ALA A 24 14.36 -7.59 -6.40
N ARG A 25 15.68 -7.45 -6.32
CA ARG A 25 16.39 -7.24 -5.04
C ARG A 25 15.90 -5.96 -4.34
N THR A 26 15.77 -4.86 -5.07
CA THR A 26 15.31 -3.58 -4.50
C THR A 26 13.87 -3.68 -3.99
N GLU A 27 12.95 -4.27 -4.77
CA GLU A 27 11.54 -4.44 -4.39
C GLU A 27 11.39 -5.36 -3.17
N VAL A 28 12.15 -6.46 -3.09
CA VAL A 28 12.12 -7.36 -1.93
C VAL A 28 12.64 -6.65 -0.67
N LEU A 29 13.77 -5.95 -0.77
CA LEU A 29 14.32 -5.21 0.37
C LEU A 29 13.38 -4.07 0.80
N ALA A 30 12.79 -3.34 -0.15
CA ALA A 30 11.82 -2.31 0.14
C ALA A 30 10.58 -2.89 0.84
N GLY A 31 10.04 -4.01 0.36
CA GLY A 31 8.90 -4.70 0.97
C GLY A 31 9.18 -5.15 2.40
N ILE A 32 10.37 -5.72 2.66
CA ILE A 32 10.78 -6.13 4.02
C ILE A 32 10.87 -4.91 4.95
N VAL A 33 11.53 -3.85 4.50
CA VAL A 33 11.69 -2.61 5.31
C VAL A 33 10.33 -2.00 5.63
N VAL A 34 9.45 -1.91 4.63
CA VAL A 34 8.08 -1.41 4.82
C VAL A 34 7.31 -2.31 5.79
N ALA A 35 7.35 -3.63 5.63
CA ALA A 35 6.65 -4.56 6.52
C ALA A 35 7.10 -4.40 7.98
N LEU A 36 8.40 -4.25 8.21
CA LEU A 36 8.94 -4.01 9.55
C LEU A 36 8.51 -2.65 10.11
N ALA A 37 8.45 -1.61 9.28
CA ALA A 37 7.98 -0.29 9.68
C ALA A 37 6.47 -0.28 10.02
N LEU A 38 5.66 -1.08 9.33
CA LEU A 38 4.21 -1.15 9.54
C LEU A 38 3.80 -1.79 10.87
N ILE A 39 4.64 -2.64 11.47
CA ILE A 39 4.32 -3.31 12.74
C ILE A 39 4.06 -2.28 13.87
N PRO A 40 5.01 -1.39 14.23
CA PRO A 40 4.78 -0.40 15.27
C PRO A 40 3.72 0.64 14.87
N GLU A 41 3.59 0.96 13.59
CA GLU A 41 2.58 1.89 13.06
C GLU A 41 1.15 1.36 13.30
N ALA A 42 0.88 0.11 12.91
CA ALA A 42 -0.42 -0.52 13.09
C ALA A 42 -0.80 -0.72 14.56
N ILE A 43 0.17 -1.04 15.42
CA ILE A 43 -0.04 -1.16 16.87
C ILE A 43 -0.44 0.20 17.45
N SER A 44 0.30 1.26 17.11
CA SER A 44 0.03 2.62 17.59
C SER A 44 -1.36 3.11 17.19
N PHE A 45 -1.76 2.88 15.94
CA PHE A 45 -3.08 3.30 15.46
C PHE A 45 -4.23 2.49 16.03
N SER A 46 -4.01 1.21 16.34
CA SER A 46 -5.03 0.40 17.03
C SER A 46 -5.28 0.92 18.44
N ILE A 47 -4.20 1.26 19.16
CA ILE A 47 -4.29 1.86 20.50
C ILE A 47 -5.01 3.20 20.43
N LEU A 48 -4.69 4.03 19.43
CA LEU A 48 -5.37 5.31 19.21
C LEU A 48 -6.87 5.12 18.93
N ALA A 49 -7.24 4.06 18.22
CA ALA A 49 -8.63 3.70 17.95
C ALA A 49 -9.35 3.02 19.13
N GLY A 50 -8.64 2.70 20.23
CA GLY A 50 -9.20 1.98 21.36
C GLY A 50 -9.52 0.51 21.07
N VAL A 51 -8.94 -0.08 20.02
CA VAL A 51 -9.14 -1.48 19.63
C VAL A 51 -7.91 -2.33 19.92
N ASP A 52 -8.07 -3.65 20.01
CA ASP A 52 -6.94 -4.57 20.22
C ASP A 52 -5.90 -4.43 19.09
N PRO A 53 -4.59 -4.31 19.40
CA PRO A 53 -3.52 -4.19 18.40
C PRO A 53 -3.50 -5.27 17.32
N ARG A 54 -4.03 -6.46 17.62
CA ARG A 54 -4.17 -7.55 16.65
C ARG A 54 -5.10 -7.17 15.51
N VAL A 55 -6.11 -6.34 15.74
CA VAL A 55 -7.05 -5.87 14.72
C VAL A 55 -6.33 -5.00 13.68
N GLY A 56 -5.47 -4.07 14.12
CA GLY A 56 -4.70 -3.23 13.20
C GLY A 56 -3.66 -4.02 12.40
N LEU A 57 -2.99 -4.98 13.03
CA LEU A 57 -2.02 -5.84 12.34
C LEU A 57 -2.70 -6.75 11.31
N PHE A 58 -3.81 -7.38 11.70
CA PHE A 58 -4.57 -8.24 10.79
C PHE A 58 -5.15 -7.46 9.62
N SER A 59 -5.80 -6.33 9.89
CA SER A 59 -6.35 -5.47 8.83
C SER A 59 -5.26 -5.00 7.87
N SER A 60 -4.12 -4.51 8.37
CA SER A 60 -3.01 -4.08 7.54
C SER A 60 -2.46 -5.20 6.65
N PHE A 61 -2.31 -6.41 7.19
CA PHE A 61 -1.87 -7.57 6.41
C PHE A 61 -2.87 -7.92 5.30
N VAL A 62 -4.16 -8.02 5.62
CA VAL A 62 -5.20 -8.33 4.64
C VAL A 62 -5.24 -7.27 3.55
N MET A 63 -5.17 -5.99 3.92
CA MET A 63 -5.18 -4.87 2.98
C MET A 63 -3.95 -4.87 2.07
N ALA A 64 -2.76 -5.16 2.61
CA ALA A 64 -1.53 -5.29 1.83
C ALA A 64 -1.62 -6.43 0.79
N VAL A 65 -2.17 -7.59 1.19
CA VAL A 65 -2.39 -8.72 0.27
C VAL A 65 -3.38 -8.33 -0.84
N VAL A 66 -4.50 -7.71 -0.48
CA VAL A 66 -5.52 -7.29 -1.46
C VAL A 66 -4.95 -6.28 -2.46
N ILE A 67 -4.23 -5.26 -1.99
CA ILE A 67 -3.63 -4.23 -2.84
C ILE A 67 -2.48 -4.77 -3.69
N ALA A 68 -1.76 -5.81 -3.24
CA ALA A 68 -0.74 -6.46 -4.08
C ALA A 68 -1.33 -7.04 -5.38
N PHE A 69 -2.60 -7.46 -5.38
CA PHE A 69 -3.29 -7.98 -6.55
C PHE A 69 -4.15 -6.93 -7.28
N THR A 70 -4.79 -6.04 -6.53
CA THR A 70 -5.80 -5.10 -7.06
C THR A 70 -5.29 -3.66 -7.23
N GLY A 71 -4.08 -3.37 -6.74
CA GLY A 71 -3.50 -2.03 -6.75
C GLY A 71 -3.19 -1.51 -8.16
N GLY A 72 -3.48 -0.24 -8.40
CA GLY A 72 -3.28 0.40 -9.71
C GLY A 72 -1.97 1.19 -9.88
N ARG A 73 -1.20 1.38 -8.80
CA ARG A 73 0.03 2.18 -8.82
C ARG A 73 1.21 1.41 -8.21
N PRO A 74 2.33 1.23 -8.93
CA PRO A 74 3.53 0.62 -8.38
C PRO A 74 4.02 1.33 -7.12
N ALA A 75 4.57 0.55 -6.19
CA ALA A 75 5.07 1.01 -4.88
C ALA A 75 4.03 1.73 -3.99
N MET A 76 2.73 1.54 -4.25
CA MET A 76 1.68 1.97 -3.32
C MET A 76 1.59 0.99 -2.15
N ILE A 77 1.66 1.52 -0.93
CA ILE A 77 1.49 0.77 0.32
C ILE A 77 0.15 1.16 0.94
N THR A 78 -0.49 0.18 1.57
CA THR A 78 -1.76 0.35 2.26
C THR A 78 -1.70 -0.42 3.58
N ALA A 79 -2.19 0.20 4.64
CA ALA A 79 -2.22 -0.33 6.00
C ALA A 79 -3.26 0.44 6.84
N ALA A 80 -3.42 0.04 8.10
CA ALA A 80 -4.13 0.87 9.09
C ALA A 80 -3.45 2.24 9.17
N THR A 81 -4.22 3.33 9.04
CA THR A 81 -3.72 4.71 9.14
C THR A 81 -4.39 5.45 10.29
N GLY A 82 -3.72 6.47 10.82
CA GLY A 82 -4.27 7.33 11.87
C GLY A 82 -5.59 8.01 11.49
N ALA A 83 -5.77 8.38 10.22
CA ALA A 83 -7.02 8.95 9.74
C ALA A 83 -8.21 7.99 9.91
N ILE A 84 -8.02 6.71 9.56
CA ILE A 84 -9.04 5.68 9.77
C ILE A 84 -9.24 5.41 11.26
N ALA A 85 -8.16 5.35 12.04
CA ALA A 85 -8.25 5.14 13.49
C ALA A 85 -9.11 6.20 14.19
N LEU A 86 -8.98 7.47 13.81
CA LEU A 86 -9.79 8.57 14.36
C LEU A 86 -11.28 8.46 13.99
N VAL A 87 -11.60 7.91 12.83
CA VAL A 87 -12.99 7.68 12.40
C VAL A 87 -13.57 6.44 13.08
N VAL A 88 -12.77 5.38 13.24
CA VAL A 88 -13.19 4.12 13.85
C VAL A 88 -13.32 4.24 15.36
N ALA A 89 -12.50 5.05 16.04
CA ALA A 89 -12.53 5.22 17.49
C ALA A 89 -13.94 5.54 18.04
N PRO A 90 -14.64 6.60 17.58
CA PRO A 90 -15.99 6.88 18.06
C PRO A 90 -17.00 5.80 17.67
N LEU A 91 -16.82 5.14 16.52
CA LEU A 91 -17.70 4.07 16.06
C LEU A 91 -17.59 2.82 16.95
N ALA A 92 -16.36 2.41 17.27
CA ALA A 92 -16.06 1.30 18.16
C ALA A 92 -16.62 1.53 19.57
N LEU A 93 -16.54 2.77 20.07
CA LEU A 93 -17.11 3.14 21.36
C LEU A 93 -18.65 3.13 21.37
N GLN A 94 -19.29 3.53 20.27
CA GLN A 94 -20.75 3.61 20.17
C GLN A 94 -21.42 2.25 19.93
N TYR A 95 -20.83 1.38 19.10
CA TYR A 95 -21.44 0.13 18.65
C TYR A 95 -20.75 -1.12 19.20
N GLY A 96 -19.63 -0.97 19.91
CA GLY A 96 -18.78 -2.09 20.33
C GLY A 96 -17.96 -2.67 19.18
N VAL A 97 -16.93 -3.43 19.55
CA VAL A 97 -16.12 -4.28 18.66
C VAL A 97 -15.95 -5.63 19.35
#